data_AF-A0A349DLL3-F1
#
_entry.id   AF-A0A349DLL3-F1
#
_cell.length_a   1.000
_cell.length_b   1.000
_cell.length_c   1.000
_cell.angle_alpha   90.00
_cell.angle_beta   90.00
_cell.angle_gamma   90.00
#
_symmetry.space_group_name_H-M   'P 1'
#
loop_
_entity.id
_entity.type
_entity.pdbx_description
1 polymer ?
#
loop_
_entity_poly.entity_id
_entity_poly.type
_entity_poly.pdbx_seq_one_letter_code
_entity_poly.pdbx_strand_id
1 'polypeptide(L)' 'MPQFNTLPEAFEWFWENVYPHLPSEQKTGALRNAKYAYYKTDEKVSEKRMQRILEEYTNYRVKHEVEIKEK' A
#
# COMPACT_ATOMS: atom_id res chain seq x y z
N MET A 1 -4.23 -5.99 -12.94
CA MET A 1 -3.72 -5.08 -11.89
C MET A 1 -4.88 -4.24 -11.41
N PRO A 2 -5.27 -4.33 -10.13
CA PRO A 2 -6.30 -3.45 -9.59
C PRO A 2 -5.78 -1.99 -9.63
N GLN A 3 -6.70 -1.06 -9.85
CA GLN A 3 -6.42 0.37 -9.86
C GLN A 3 -7.20 0.99 -8.72
N PHE A 4 -6.54 1.84 -7.97
CA PHE A 4 -7.10 2.49 -6.79
C PHE A 4 -6.99 3.99 -6.97
N ASN A 5 -7.95 4.72 -6.42
CA ASN A 5 -7.97 6.18 -6.51
C ASN A 5 -7.04 6.79 -5.46
N THR A 6 -6.77 6.06 -4.38
CA THR A 6 -5.94 6.53 -3.28
C THR A 6 -4.87 5.52 -2.86
N LEU A 7 -3.78 6.02 -2.26
CA LEU A 7 -2.71 5.19 -1.72
C LEU A 7 -3.18 4.25 -0.59
N PRO A 8 -4.03 4.66 0.37
CA PRO A 8 -4.55 3.76 1.41
C PRO A 8 -5.34 2.57 0.85
N GLU A 9 -6.18 2.77 -0.17
CA GLU A 9 -6.93 1.67 -0.82
C GLU A 9 -5.98 0.64 -1.44
N ALA A 10 -4.94 1.11 -2.14
CA ALA A 10 -3.90 0.23 -2.68
C ALA A 10 -3.15 -0.53 -1.57
N PHE A 11 -2.92 0.16 -0.44
CA PHE A 11 -2.24 -0.39 0.72
C PHE A 11 -3.08 -1.44 1.46
N GLU A 12 -4.40 -1.25 1.56
CA GLU A 12 -5.32 -2.27 2.09
C GLU A 12 -5.34 -3.51 1.22
N TRP A 13 -5.45 -3.31 -0.10
CA TRP A 13 -5.45 -4.44 -1.03
C TRP A 13 -4.17 -5.27 -0.91
N PHE A 14 -3.02 -4.63 -0.68
CA PHE A 14 -1.75 -5.31 -0.43
C PHE A 14 -1.83 -6.27 0.78
N TRP A 15 -2.44 -5.86 1.89
CA TRP A 15 -2.54 -6.69 3.09
C TRP A 15 -3.42 -7.92 2.91
N GLU A 16 -4.46 -7.81 2.08
CA GLU A 16 -5.42 -8.88 1.83
C GLU A 16 -4.98 -9.83 0.71
N ASN A 17 -4.26 -9.33 -0.30
CA ASN A 17 -3.99 -10.09 -1.52
C ASN A 17 -2.51 -10.45 -1.70
N VAL A 18 -1.59 -9.60 -1.24
CA VAL A 18 -0.14 -9.83 -1.44
C VAL A 18 0.48 -10.40 -0.19
N TYR A 19 0.31 -9.74 0.95
CA TYR A 19 0.94 -10.11 2.21
C TYR A 19 0.73 -11.57 2.63
N PRO A 20 -0.46 -12.20 2.51
CA PRO A 20 -0.66 -13.59 2.91
C PRO A 20 0.23 -14.55 2.12
N HIS A 21 0.45 -14.26 0.84
CA HIS A 21 1.22 -15.07 -0.11
C HIS A 21 2.73 -14.82 -0.06
N LEU A 22 3.18 -13.78 0.65
CA LEU A 22 4.62 -13.53 0.82
C LEU A 22 5.30 -14.67 1.62
N PRO A 23 6.50 -15.09 1.22
CA PRO A 23 7.27 -16.07 1.97
C PRO A 23 7.66 -15.49 3.34
N SER A 24 7.84 -16.37 4.33
CA SER A 24 8.13 -15.98 5.72
C SER A 24 9.37 -15.08 5.86
N GLU A 25 10.36 -15.27 5.00
CA GLU A 25 11.60 -14.48 4.95
C GLU A 25 11.35 -13.01 4.57
N GLN A 26 10.35 -12.75 3.73
CA GLN A 26 9.97 -11.40 3.30
C GLN A 26 9.01 -10.72 4.30
N LYS A 27 8.38 -11.47 5.20
CA LYS A 27 7.53 -10.94 6.28
C LYS A 27 8.37 -10.39 7.43
N THR A 28 9.23 -9.43 7.10
CA THR A 28 10.17 -8.78 8.02
C THR A 28 9.45 -8.12 9.20
N GLY A 29 10.19 -7.88 10.29
CA GLY A 29 9.65 -7.15 11.46
C GLY A 29 9.11 -5.77 11.08
N ALA A 30 9.77 -5.08 10.14
CA ALA A 30 9.32 -3.78 9.65
C ALA A 30 7.95 -3.85 8.95
N LEU A 31 7.70 -4.90 8.16
CA LEU A 31 6.43 -5.13 7.47
C LEU A 31 5.32 -5.52 8.44
N ARG A 32 5.61 -6.39 9.42
CA ARG A 32 4.67 -6.76 10.49
C ARG A 32 4.27 -5.54 11.33
N ASN A 33 5.25 -4.70 11.69
CA ASN A 33 5.02 -3.47 12.43
C ASN A 33 4.19 -2.47 11.61
N ALA A 34 4.42 -2.38 10.29
CA ALA A 34 3.60 -1.56 9.41
C ALA A 34 2.14 -2.06 9.36
N LYS A 35 1.93 -3.38 9.27
CA LYS A 35 0.58 -3.98 9.33
C LYS A 35 -0.11 -3.66 10.65
N TYR A 36 0.60 -3.85 11.76
CA TYR A 36 0.07 -3.58 13.09
C TYR A 36 -0.30 -2.10 13.26
N ALA A 37 0.60 -1.19 12.89
CA ALA A 37 0.33 0.24 12.95
C ALA A 37 -0.87 0.64 12.08
N TYR A 38 -0.98 0.05 10.88
CA TYR A 38 -2.09 0.37 9.97
C TYR A 38 -3.48 -0.02 10.52
N TYR A 39 -3.60 -1.15 11.22
CA TYR A 39 -4.90 -1.67 11.68
C TYR A 39 -5.21 -1.46 13.16
N LYS A 40 -4.19 -1.28 14.02
CA LYS A 40 -4.35 -1.37 15.48
C LYS A 40 -3.97 -0.13 16.25
N THR A 41 -3.28 0.83 15.62
CA THR A 41 -2.92 2.07 16.29
C THR A 41 -3.63 3.25 15.61
N ASP A 42 -3.83 4.33 16.36
CA ASP A 42 -4.19 5.64 15.80
C ASP A 42 -3.01 6.26 15.02
N GLU A 43 -1.86 5.59 15.04
CA GLU A 43 -0.63 6.01 14.40
C GLU A 43 -0.74 5.74 12.90
N LYS A 44 -1.13 6.78 12.16
CA LYS A 44 -1.21 6.72 10.70
C LYS A 44 0.16 6.40 10.11
N VAL A 45 0.28 5.23 9.47
CA VAL A 45 1.42 4.92 8.60
C VAL A 45 1.53 6.07 7.59
N SER A 46 2.70 6.69 7.49
CA SER A 46 2.87 7.81 6.55
C SER A 46 2.76 7.34 5.10
N GLU A 47 2.23 8.19 4.22
CA GLU A 47 2.09 7.88 2.79
C GLU A 47 3.43 7.44 2.17
N LYS A 48 4.52 8.11 2.51
CA LYS A 48 5.88 7.72 2.07
C LYS A 48 6.23 6.27 2.45
N ARG A 49 5.83 5.83 3.63
CA ARG A 49 6.08 4.46 4.10
C ARG A 49 5.17 3.46 3.40
N MET A 50 3.91 3.80 3.17
CA MET A 50 2.99 2.96 2.39
C MET A 50 3.52 2.76 0.97
N GLN A 51 3.89 3.85 0.30
CA GLN A 51 4.43 3.82 -1.07
C GLN A 51 5.68 2.95 -1.16
N ARG A 52 6.64 3.13 -0.24
CA ARG A 52 7.87 2.31 -0.22
C ARG A 52 7.59 0.82 -0.12
N ILE A 53 6.64 0.43 0.75
CA ILE A 53 6.24 -0.98 0.88
C ILE A 53 5.60 -1.49 -0.42
N LEU A 54 4.70 -0.70 -1.03
CA LEU A 54 4.09 -1.10 -2.30
C LEU A 54 5.13 -1.24 -3.42
N GLU A 55 6.11 -0.34 -3.52
CA GLU A 55 7.20 -0.40 -4.51
C GLU A 55 8.16 -1.58 -4.27
N GLU A 56 8.39 -1.95 -3.01
CA GLU A 56 9.32 -3.02 -2.65
C GLU A 56 8.73 -4.42 -2.89
N TYR A 57 7.43 -4.60 -2.63
CA TYR A 57 6.77 -5.91 -2.68
C TYR A 57 5.79 -6.08 -3.85
N THR A 58 5.57 -5.04 -4.66
CA THR A 58 4.66 -5.09 -5.83
C THR A 58 5.18 -4.24 -6.98
N ASN A 59 4.60 -4.41 -8.18
CA ASN A 59 4.84 -3.50 -9.32
C ASN A 59 4.00 -2.22 -9.21
N TYR A 60 4.12 -1.50 -8.09
CA TYR A 60 3.38 -0.28 -7.84
C TYR A 60 3.79 0.85 -8.78
N ARG A 61 2.81 1.60 -9.32
CA ARG A 61 3.02 2.76 -10.19
C ARG A 61 1.96 3.82 -9.92
N VAL A 62 2.38 5.08 -9.84
CA VAL A 62 1.48 6.23 -9.74
C VAL A 62 1.02 6.62 -11.15
N LYS A 63 -0.29 6.82 -11.33
CA LYS A 63 -0.88 7.35 -12.56
C LYS A 63 -1.47 8.73 -12.28
N HIS A 64 -1.25 9.67 -13.19
CA HIS A 64 -1.87 10.99 -13.16
C HIS A 64 -2.88 11.08 -14.31
N GLU A 65 -4.15 11.27 -13.97
CA GLU A 65 -5.23 11.48 -14.94
C GLU A 65 -5.67 12.95 -14.89
N VAL A 66 -5.85 13.55 -16.06
CA VAL A 66 -6.23 14.96 -16.21
C VAL A 66 -7.38 15.03 -17.20
N GLU A 67 -8.47 15.68 -16.80
CA GLU A 67 -9.64 15.89 -17.63
C GLU A 67 -9.97 17.38 -17.71
N ILE A 68 -10.38 17.83 -18.89
CA ILE A 68 -10.84 19.21 -19.10
C ILE A 68 -12.24 19.32 -18.49
N LYS A 69 -12.41 20.20 -17.50
CA LYS A 69 -13.76 20.56 -17.03
C LYS A 69 -14.45 21.33 -18.15
N GLU A 70 -15.39 20.70 -18.85
CA GLU A 70 -16.30 21.41 -19.75
C GLU A 70 -17.05 22.49 -18.95
N LYS A 71 -17.10 23.70 -19.51
CA LYS A 71 -17.65 24.90 -18.88
C LYS A 71 -19.16 24.99 -19.01
#